data_AF-A0A8H3J9Q3-F1
#
_entry.id   AF-A0A8H3J9Q3-F1
#
_cell.length_a   1.000
_cell.length_b   1.000
_cell.length_c   1.000
_cell.angle_alpha   90.00
_cell.angle_beta   90.00
_cell.angle_gamma   90.00
#
_symmetry.space_group_name_H-M   'P 1'
#
loop_
_entity.id
_entity.type
_entity.pdbx_description
1 polymer ?
#
loop_
_entity_poly.entity_id
_entity_poly.type
_entity_poly.pdbx_seq_one_letter_code
_entity_poly.pdbx_strand_id
1 'polypeptide(L)'
;MSTEPYTGPPSVAHMLATRTFVSSGVISNHARHLKRPSSTKKDEILSQRDMADAVDDRPGTKAGQKGSLTGLVVARYGTGESALGEGDVERLRGWFESGGGQGFEGW
;
A
#
# COMPACT_ATOMS: atom_id res chain seq x y z
N MET A 1 46.26 -0.54 -26.39
CA MET A 1 44.87 -1.06 -26.36
C MET A 1 44.67 -1.66 -24.97
N SER A 2 44.01 -0.93 -24.08
CA SER A 2 43.80 -1.36 -22.68
C SER A 2 42.50 -2.17 -22.61
N THR A 3 42.60 -3.46 -22.30
CA THR A 3 41.48 -4.39 -22.17
C THR A 3 41.17 -4.61 -20.69
N GLU A 4 40.86 -3.55 -19.96
CA GLU A 4 40.33 -3.72 -18.61
C GLU A 4 38.83 -4.03 -18.69
N PRO A 5 38.36 -5.14 -18.09
CA PRO A 5 36.95 -5.49 -18.10
C PRO A 5 36.17 -4.46 -17.28
N TYR A 6 35.06 -3.98 -17.84
CA TYR A 6 34.11 -3.08 -17.20
C TYR A 6 33.69 -3.59 -15.83
N THR A 7 34.12 -2.90 -14.76
CA THR A 7 33.78 -3.17 -13.35
C THR A 7 32.53 -2.43 -12.88
N GLY A 8 31.72 -1.91 -13.81
CA GLY A 8 30.42 -1.32 -13.49
C GLY A 8 29.38 -2.38 -13.10
N PRO A 9 28.26 -1.97 -12.49
CA PRO A 9 27.20 -2.89 -12.09
C PRO A 9 26.71 -3.71 -13.31
N PRO A 10 26.42 -5.00 -13.13
CA PRO A 10 26.01 -5.87 -14.22
C PRO A 10 24.74 -5.31 -14.89
N SER A 11 24.67 -5.41 -16.21
CA SER A 11 23.48 -4.97 -16.94
C SER A 11 22.24 -5.75 -16.51
N VAL A 12 21.06 -5.13 -16.60
CA VAL A 12 19.78 -5.77 -16.26
C VAL A 12 19.58 -7.08 -17.03
N ALA A 13 20.05 -7.15 -18.29
CA ALA A 13 20.01 -8.37 -19.09
C ALA A 13 20.85 -9.50 -18.47
N HIS A 14 22.01 -9.17 -17.90
CA HIS A 14 22.88 -10.13 -17.21
C HIS A 14 22.28 -10.56 -15.86
N MET A 15 21.61 -9.67 -15.14
CA MET A 15 20.89 -9.98 -13.89
C MET A 15 19.67 -10.89 -14.13
N LEU A 16 18.97 -10.72 -15.24
CA LEU A 16 17.84 -11.58 -15.65
C LEU A 16 18.34 -12.97 -16.08
N ALA A 17 19.42 -13.04 -16.86
CA ALA A 17 20.00 -14.29 -17.33
C ALA A 17 20.53 -15.17 -16.18
N THR A 18 21.08 -14.56 -15.14
CA THR A 18 21.68 -15.27 -13.99
C THR A 18 20.70 -15.54 -12.85
N ARG A 19 19.41 -15.18 -12.98
CA ARG A 19 18.39 -15.28 -11.90
C ARG A 19 18.81 -14.60 -10.58
N THR A 20 19.85 -13.79 -10.57
CA THR A 20 20.37 -13.09 -9.38
C THR A 20 19.39 -12.04 -8.86
N PHE A 21 18.46 -11.57 -9.70
CA PHE A 21 17.37 -10.68 -9.30
C PHE A 21 16.44 -11.28 -8.23
N VAL A 22 16.37 -12.61 -8.13
CA VAL A 22 15.56 -13.30 -7.09
C VAL A 22 16.27 -13.32 -5.73
N SER A 23 17.61 -13.23 -5.71
CA SER A 23 18.40 -13.29 -4.47
C SER A 23 18.61 -11.92 -3.81
N SER A 24 18.70 -10.86 -4.61
CA SER A 24 18.89 -9.49 -4.11
C SER A 24 17.56 -8.83 -3.72
N GLY A 25 16.82 -9.40 -2.76
CA GLY A 25 15.85 -8.70 -1.89
C GLY A 25 14.62 -7.99 -2.48
N VAL A 26 14.58 -7.66 -3.77
CA VAL A 26 13.56 -6.80 -4.39
C VAL A 26 12.29 -7.59 -4.73
N ILE A 27 12.42 -8.89 -5.05
CA ILE A 27 11.26 -9.78 -5.29
C ILE A 27 10.85 -10.58 -4.03
N SER A 28 11.63 -10.53 -2.94
CA SER A 28 11.30 -11.19 -1.67
C SER A 28 10.21 -10.48 -0.84
N ASN A 29 9.58 -9.43 -1.37
CA ASN A 29 8.44 -8.77 -0.72
C ASN A 29 7.07 -9.37 -1.10
N HIS A 30 6.97 -10.14 -2.19
CA HIS A 30 5.68 -10.75 -2.54
C HIS A 30 5.42 -12.08 -1.81
N ALA A 31 6.46 -12.86 -1.50
CA ALA A 31 6.30 -14.15 -0.81
C ALA A 31 6.13 -14.04 0.72
N ARG A 32 6.42 -12.87 1.34
CA ARG A 32 6.19 -12.63 2.78
C ARG A 32 4.80 -12.09 3.12
N HIS A 33 3.94 -11.85 2.14
CA HIS A 33 2.59 -11.31 2.33
C HIS A 33 1.48 -12.36 2.29
N LEU A 34 1.81 -13.64 2.47
CA LEU A 34 0.83 -14.69 2.79
C LEU A 34 0.69 -14.95 4.29
N LYS A 35 1.37 -14.19 5.16
CA LYS A 35 0.88 -14.01 6.53
C LYS A 35 -0.27 -13.02 6.43
N ARG A 36 -1.49 -13.48 6.73
CA ARG A 36 -2.61 -12.60 7.10
C ARG A 36 -2.02 -11.38 7.81
N PRO A 37 -2.22 -10.15 7.32
CA PRO A 37 -1.73 -8.99 8.03
C PRO A 37 -2.25 -9.10 9.46
N SER A 38 -1.33 -9.14 10.43
CA SER A 38 -1.72 -9.27 11.83
C SER A 38 -2.65 -8.11 12.13
N SER A 39 -3.90 -8.40 12.47
CA SER A 39 -4.90 -7.40 12.88
C SER A 39 -4.31 -6.38 13.85
N THR A 40 -3.40 -6.85 14.71
CA THR A 40 -2.58 -6.06 15.63
C THR A 40 -1.98 -4.79 15.02
N LYS A 41 -1.35 -4.83 13.83
CA LYS A 41 -0.70 -3.63 13.26
C LYS A 41 -1.69 -2.59 12.74
N LYS A 42 -2.82 -3.02 12.17
CA LYS A 42 -3.84 -2.06 11.72
C LYS A 42 -4.58 -1.44 12.92
N ASP A 43 -4.84 -2.23 13.96
CA ASP A 43 -5.53 -1.78 15.17
C ASP A 43 -4.65 -0.80 15.96
N GLU A 44 -3.32 -1.00 15.98
CA GLU A 44 -2.34 -0.03 16.49
C GLU A 44 -2.39 1.31 15.72
N ILE A 45 -2.39 1.27 14.38
CA ILE A 45 -2.44 2.50 13.57
C ILE A 45 -3.76 3.26 13.79
N LEU A 46 -4.88 2.54 13.85
CA LEU A 46 -6.20 3.13 14.04
C LEU A 46 -6.39 3.67 15.45
N SER A 47 -5.90 2.97 16.48
CA SER A 47 -6.01 3.42 17.87
C SER A 47 -5.23 4.70 18.14
N GLN A 48 -4.07 4.90 17.51
CA GLN A 48 -3.30 6.16 17.61
C GLN A 48 -4.05 7.41 17.14
N ARG A 49 -5.15 7.26 16.38
CA ARG A 49 -5.97 8.35 15.86
C ARG A 49 -7.43 8.29 16.36
N ASP A 50 -7.69 7.46 17.37
CA ASP A 50 -9.02 7.13 17.89
C ASP A 50 -10.00 6.64 16.80
N MET A 51 -9.49 5.87 15.83
CA MET A 51 -10.25 5.32 14.70
C MET A 51 -10.45 3.81 14.79
N ALA A 52 -10.05 3.16 15.89
CA ALA A 52 -10.18 1.72 16.08
C ALA A 52 -11.63 1.32 16.40
N ASP A 53 -12.21 0.45 15.58
CA ASP A 53 -13.57 -0.08 15.75
C ASP A 53 -13.67 -1.01 16.97
N ALA A 54 -14.88 -1.17 17.54
CA ALA A 54 -15.13 -2.17 18.57
C ALA A 54 -15.13 -3.60 17.98
N VAL A 55 -15.07 -4.62 18.85
CA VAL A 55 -15.02 -6.04 18.44
C VAL A 55 -16.22 -6.47 17.57
N ASP A 56 -17.37 -5.83 17.75
CA ASP A 56 -18.61 -6.12 17.00
C ASP A 56 -18.93 -5.08 15.92
N ASP A 57 -18.13 -4.01 15.82
CA ASP A 57 -18.34 -2.98 14.82
C ASP A 57 -17.87 -3.46 13.45
N ARG A 58 -18.59 -3.02 12.42
CA ARG A 58 -18.12 -3.20 11.04
C ARG A 58 -16.76 -2.49 10.86
N PRO A 59 -15.74 -3.14 10.26
CA PRO A 59 -14.46 -2.50 10.00
C PRO A 59 -14.58 -1.20 9.20
N GLY A 60 -14.02 -0.12 9.75
CA GLY A 60 -13.99 1.22 9.20
C GLY A 60 -15.13 2.14 9.68
N THR A 61 -15.99 1.71 10.60
CA THR A 61 -17.09 2.52 11.12
C THR A 61 -16.59 3.82 11.75
N LYS A 62 -15.65 3.75 12.69
CA LYS A 62 -15.10 4.96 13.35
C LYS A 62 -14.28 5.83 12.40
N ALA A 63 -13.52 5.21 11.50
CA ALA A 63 -12.76 5.95 10.49
C ALA A 63 -13.68 6.71 9.54
N GLY A 64 -14.79 6.09 9.12
CA GLY A 64 -15.83 6.73 8.32
C GLY A 64 -16.52 7.89 9.06
N GLN A 65 -16.87 7.70 10.34
CA GLN A 65 -17.43 8.78 11.18
C GLN A 65 -16.48 9.98 11.31
N LYS A 66 -15.17 9.74 11.33
CA LYS A 66 -14.13 10.77 11.37
C LYS A 66 -13.80 11.35 9.99
N GLY A 67 -14.45 10.90 8.91
CA GLY A 67 -14.17 11.35 7.55
C GLY A 67 -12.78 10.95 7.03
N SER A 68 -12.16 9.92 7.61
CA SER A 68 -10.82 9.47 7.22
C SER A 68 -10.90 8.33 6.21
N LEU A 69 -10.68 8.67 4.93
CA LEU A 69 -10.56 7.67 3.87
C LEU A 69 -9.40 6.70 4.12
N THR A 70 -8.25 7.22 4.57
CA THR A 70 -7.08 6.40 4.90
C THR A 70 -7.39 5.43 6.05
N GLY A 71 -8.06 5.91 7.10
CA GLY A 71 -8.49 5.04 8.20
C GLY A 71 -9.47 3.95 7.75
N LEU A 72 -10.40 4.29 6.85
CA LEU A 72 -11.36 3.33 6.28
C LEU A 72 -10.65 2.20 5.55
N VAL A 73 -9.67 2.54 4.70
CA VAL A 73 -8.87 1.56 3.95
C VAL A 73 -8.03 0.69 4.88
N VAL A 74 -7.40 1.27 5.90
CA VAL A 74 -6.61 0.51 6.90
C VAL A 74 -7.49 -0.46 7.68
N ALA A 75 -8.69 -0.04 8.09
CA ALA A 75 -9.61 -0.88 8.86
C ALA A 75 -10.09 -2.11 8.08
N ARG A 76 -10.39 -1.94 6.79
CA ARG A 76 -10.86 -3.01 5.89
C ARG A 76 -9.72 -3.87 5.30
N TYR A 77 -8.47 -3.50 5.56
CA TYR A 77 -7.34 -4.29 5.07
C TYR A 77 -7.38 -5.72 5.63
N GLY A 78 -7.43 -6.70 4.72
CA GLY A 78 -7.45 -8.13 5.05
C GLY A 78 -8.80 -8.69 5.51
N THR A 79 -9.90 -7.91 5.49
CA THR A 79 -11.22 -8.37 5.96
C THR A 79 -12.09 -9.00 4.86
N GLY A 80 -11.59 -9.09 3.62
CA GLY A 80 -12.37 -9.60 2.47
C GLY A 80 -13.47 -8.66 1.98
N GLU A 81 -13.84 -7.66 2.78
CA GLU A 81 -14.73 -6.58 2.40
C GLU A 81 -13.96 -5.50 1.64
N SER A 82 -14.51 -5.07 0.49
CA SER A 82 -13.98 -3.89 -0.20
C SER A 82 -14.11 -2.66 0.70
N ALA A 83 -13.04 -1.86 0.81
CA ALA A 83 -13.06 -0.57 1.51
C ALA A 83 -13.99 0.45 0.82
N LEU A 84 -14.16 0.33 -0.50
CA LEU A 84 -14.88 1.27 -1.33
C LEU A 84 -16.04 0.57 -2.03
N GLY A 85 -17.22 1.19 -1.97
CA GLY A 85 -18.35 0.82 -2.83
C GLY A 85 -18.26 1.49 -4.20
N GLU A 86 -19.08 1.05 -5.14
CA GLU A 86 -19.16 1.64 -6.50
C GLU A 86 -19.44 3.15 -6.46
N GLY A 87 -20.33 3.60 -5.58
CA GLY A 87 -20.60 5.03 -5.40
C GLY A 87 -19.41 5.81 -4.80
N ASP A 88 -18.55 5.17 -4.01
CA ASP A 88 -17.34 5.81 -3.48
C ASP A 88 -16.28 5.93 -4.58
N VAL A 89 -16.20 4.94 -5.49
CA VAL A 89 -15.32 4.98 -6.66
C VAL A 89 -15.71 6.13 -7.59
N GLU A 90 -17.00 6.32 -7.87
CA GLU A 90 -17.46 7.44 -8.71
C GLU A 90 -17.18 8.82 -8.07
N ARG A 91 -17.31 8.94 -6.74
CA ARG A 91 -16.92 10.18 -6.04
C ARG A 91 -15.42 10.44 -6.10
N LEU A 92 -14.61 9.39 -5.90
CA LEU A 92 -13.15 9.50 -5.99
C LEU A 92 -12.71 9.84 -7.41
N ARG A 93 -13.40 9.30 -8.42
CA ARG A 93 -13.19 9.67 -9.82
C ARG A 93 -13.46 11.15 -10.04
N GLY A 94 -14.62 11.66 -9.61
CA GLY A 94 -14.95 13.08 -9.74
C GLY A 94 -13.94 13.99 -9.02
N TRP A 95 -13.51 13.61 -7.82
CA TRP A 95 -12.47 14.33 -7.07
C TRP A 95 -11.10 14.28 -7.76
N PHE A 96 -10.73 13.15 -8.35
CA PHE A 96 -9.49 12.99 -9.09
C PHE A 96 -9.49 13.85 -10.37
N GLU A 97 -10.60 13.83 -11.11
CA GLU A 97 -10.82 14.66 -12.30
C GLU A 97 -10.85 16.16 -11.96
N SER A 98 -11.28 16.55 -10.76
CA SER A 98 -11.24 17.95 -10.29
C SER A 98 -9.85 18.41 -9.80
N GLY A 99 -8.80 17.63 -10.05
CA GLY A 99 -7.43 17.96 -9.65
C GLY A 99 -7.11 17.66 -8.18
N GLY A 100 -8.00 16.98 -7.44
CA GLY A 100 -7.74 16.62 -6.05
C GLY A 100 -6.55 15.66 -5.86
N GLY A 101 -6.22 14.88 -6.90
CA GLY A 101 -5.01 14.06 -6.94
C GLY A 101 -3.72 14.83 -7.27
N GLN A 102 -3.81 16.09 -7.67
CA GLN A 102 -2.65 16.95 -7.88
C GLN A 102 -2.27 17.55 -6.52
N GLY A 103 -1.07 17.20 -6.05
CA GLY A 103 -0.58 17.67 -4.76
C GLY A 103 -0.67 19.18 -4.66
N PHE A 104 -1.05 19.67 -3.47
CA PHE A 104 -0.81 21.04 -3.06
C PHE A 104 0.69 21.35 -3.22
N GLU A 105 1.09 21.94 -4.35
CA GLU A 105 2.34 22.69 -4.46
C GLU A 105 2.15 24.02 -3.75
N GLY A 106 2.62 24.10 -2.50
CA GLY A 106 2.52 25.35 -1.74
C GLY A 106 2.84 25.20 -0.27
N TRP A 107 4.10 24.87 0.05
CA TRP A 107 4.78 25.21 1.30
C TRP A 107 6.25 25.52 0.99
#